data_AF-A0A970BA68-F1
#
_entry.id   AF-A0A970BA68-F1
#
_cell.length_a   1.000
_cell.length_b   1.000
_cell.length_c   1.000
_cell.angle_alpha   90.00
_cell.angle_beta   90.00
_cell.angle_gamma   90.00
#
_symmetry.space_group_name_H-M   'P 1'
#
loop_
_entity.id
_entity.type
_entity.pdbx_description
1 polymer ?
#
loop_
_entity_poly.entity_id
_entity_poly.type
_entity_poly.pdbx_seq_one_letter_code
_entity_poly.pdbx_strand_id
1 'polypeptide(L)'
;MTNDERQTQHQSAAHWFTKQGMLPEAIHHTLAAREIDDAAQFIQQAAHPTFMRGEHQTLQRWLAALPEEMVRSQSKLALYQGWLYFIGGQIDKAAAFAEAADTTFPADAPPVLRGRLDCLQAWIALHQDSAETAVSLAQSAIHNLGDSDNQFRMLAAMVLGEAHDMMGDTQAAVMAYRDGARMVMAMDDTISSQLVLLRLASGRNIAGQW
;
A
#
# COMPACT_ATOMS: atom_id res chain seq x y z
N MET A 1 40.10 -4.31 9.82
CA MET A 1 38.81 -4.20 10.50
C MET A 1 38.18 -5.58 10.52
N THR A 2 37.97 -6.14 11.70
CA THR A 2 37.32 -7.45 11.87
C THR A 2 35.82 -7.33 11.56
N ASN A 3 35.14 -8.46 11.34
CA ASN A 3 33.70 -8.45 11.06
C ASN A 3 32.90 -7.90 12.26
N ASP A 4 33.42 -8.13 13.46
CA ASP A 4 32.86 -7.70 14.74
C ASP A 4 32.95 -6.17 14.91
N GLU A 5 34.11 -5.58 14.59
CA GLU A 5 34.30 -4.11 14.61
C GLU A 5 33.37 -3.39 13.62
N ARG A 6 33.13 -3.99 12.45
CA ARG A 6 32.17 -3.48 11.47
C ARG A 6 30.75 -3.51 12.01
N GLN A 7 30.36 -4.63 12.62
CA GLN A 7 29.03 -4.80 13.18
C GLN A 7 28.77 -3.74 14.27
N THR A 8 29.68 -3.59 15.24
CA THR A 8 29.53 -2.60 16.32
C THR A 8 29.44 -1.15 15.82
N GLN A 9 30.15 -0.81 14.74
CA GLN A 9 30.02 0.51 14.10
C GLN A 9 28.63 0.70 13.47
N HIS A 10 28.12 -0.32 12.78
CA HIS A 10 26.76 -0.27 12.24
C HIS A 10 25.70 -0.15 13.34
N GLN A 11 25.84 -0.86 14.47
CA GLN A 11 24.93 -0.72 15.62
C GLN A 11 24.93 0.70 16.20
N SER A 12 26.13 1.27 16.38
CA SER A 12 26.29 2.63 16.91
C SER A 12 25.68 3.68 15.97
N ALA A 13 25.88 3.51 14.67
CA ALA A 13 25.30 4.37 13.65
C ALA A 13 23.78 4.23 13.60
N ALA A 14 23.24 3.01 13.63
CA ALA A 14 21.80 2.75 13.68
C ALA A 14 21.16 3.51 14.85
N HIS A 15 21.71 3.37 16.06
CA HIS A 15 21.20 4.06 17.25
C HIS A 15 21.23 5.58 17.11
N TRP A 16 22.29 6.12 16.50
CA TRP A 16 22.39 7.56 16.26
C TRP A 16 21.33 8.04 15.26
N PHE A 17 21.19 7.39 14.11
CA PHE A 17 20.22 7.75 13.08
C PHE A 17 18.78 7.59 13.56
N THR A 18 18.48 6.55 14.33
CA THR A 18 17.18 6.37 14.98
C THR A 18 16.84 7.55 15.88
N LYS A 19 17.79 8.04 16.69
CA LYS A 19 17.59 9.23 17.53
C LYS A 19 17.38 10.52 16.73
N GLN A 20 17.91 10.61 15.52
CA GLN A 20 17.70 11.75 14.61
C GLN A 20 16.40 11.63 13.80
N GLY A 21 15.63 10.54 13.94
CA GLY A 21 14.44 10.29 13.11
C GLY A 21 14.76 9.94 11.66
N MET A 22 16.02 9.61 11.36
CA MET A 22 16.51 9.27 10.02
C MET A 22 16.30 7.78 9.73
N LEU A 23 15.04 7.41 9.49
CA LEU A 23 14.64 6.00 9.32
C LEU A 23 15.36 5.27 8.17
N PRO A 24 15.55 5.84 6.97
CA PRO A 24 16.25 5.14 5.88
C PRO A 24 17.68 4.72 6.26
N GLU A 25 18.42 5.61 6.92
CA GLU A 25 19.79 5.38 7.39
C GLU A 25 19.80 4.40 8.56
N ALA A 26 18.86 4.53 9.50
CA ALA A 26 18.71 3.57 10.59
C ALA A 26 18.47 2.15 10.06
N ILE A 27 17.56 1.97 9.09
CA ILE A 27 17.29 0.68 8.43
C ILE A 27 18.53 0.14 7.73
N HIS A 28 19.27 1.00 7.01
CA HIS A 28 20.51 0.57 6.35
C HIS A 28 21.52 0.01 7.36
N HIS A 29 21.70 0.71 8.47
CA HIS A 29 22.68 0.32 9.49
C HIS A 29 22.24 -0.90 10.31
N THR A 30 20.95 -1.05 10.66
CA THR A 30 20.47 -2.25 11.36
C THR A 30 20.54 -3.51 10.49
N LEU A 31 20.18 -3.41 9.20
CA LEU A 31 20.33 -4.53 8.26
C LEU A 31 21.80 -4.94 8.11
N ALA A 32 22.72 -3.96 8.03
CA ALA A 32 24.16 -4.24 7.96
C ALA A 32 24.72 -4.82 9.28
N ALA A 33 24.15 -4.44 10.43
CA ALA A 33 24.47 -5.01 11.74
C ALA A 33 23.82 -6.38 12.00
N ARG A 34 22.95 -6.86 11.09
CA ARG A 34 22.14 -8.08 11.24
C ARG A 34 21.15 -8.04 12.41
N GLU A 35 20.72 -6.84 12.78
CA GLU A 35 19.68 -6.60 13.80
C GLU A 35 18.30 -6.66 13.12
N ILE A 36 17.87 -7.87 12.78
CA ILE A 36 16.70 -8.10 11.92
C ILE A 36 15.40 -7.62 12.57
N ASP A 37 15.22 -7.84 13.88
CA ASP A 37 14.01 -7.41 14.60
C ASP A 37 13.89 -5.87 14.63
N ASP A 38 14.99 -5.18 14.92
CA ASP A 38 15.04 -3.72 14.91
C ASP A 38 14.82 -3.15 13.50
N ALA A 39 15.43 -3.78 12.48
CA ALA A 39 15.20 -3.43 11.09
C ALA A 39 13.71 -3.58 10.72
N ALA A 40 13.06 -4.67 11.10
CA ALA A 40 11.63 -4.87 10.87
C ALA A 40 10.79 -3.77 11.53
N GLN A 41 11.11 -3.38 12.77
CA GLN A 41 10.41 -2.30 13.47
C GLN A 41 10.57 -0.95 12.74
N PHE A 42 11.78 -0.60 12.30
CA PHE A 42 12.00 0.65 11.57
C PHE A 42 11.36 0.65 10.18
N ILE A 43 11.39 -0.49 9.48
CA ILE A 43 10.71 -0.64 8.19
C ILE A 43 9.21 -0.46 8.37
N GLN A 44 8.59 -1.05 9.40
CA GLN A 44 7.18 -0.82 9.69
C GLN A 44 6.85 0.67 9.86
N GLN A 45 7.72 1.45 10.53
CA GLN A 45 7.52 2.89 10.69
C GLN A 45 7.65 3.64 9.37
N ALA A 46 8.66 3.31 8.57
CA ALA A 46 8.97 3.97 7.31
C ALA A 46 8.08 3.53 6.12
N ALA A 47 7.43 2.37 6.19
CA ALA A 47 6.81 1.74 5.02
C ALA A 47 5.74 2.62 4.37
N HIS A 48 4.80 3.16 5.15
CA HIS A 48 3.73 4.01 4.63
C HIS A 48 4.27 5.30 3.96
N PRO A 49 5.04 6.18 4.64
CA PRO A 49 5.51 7.40 4.01
C PRO A 49 6.43 7.13 2.80
N THR A 50 7.23 6.06 2.83
CA THR A 50 8.07 5.64 1.69
C THR A 50 7.22 5.19 0.51
N PHE A 51 6.16 4.42 0.77
CA PHE A 51 5.19 4.02 -0.25
C PHE A 51 4.48 5.23 -0.87
N MET A 52 4.03 6.19 -0.05
CA MET A 52 3.35 7.40 -0.55
C MET A 52 4.26 8.31 -1.38
N ARG A 53 5.57 8.34 -1.09
CA ARG A 53 6.56 9.04 -1.94
C ARG A 53 6.90 8.33 -3.25
N GLY A 54 6.30 7.17 -3.52
CA GLY A 54 6.59 6.38 -4.73
C GLY A 54 7.96 5.67 -4.70
N GLU A 55 8.62 5.62 -3.55
CA GLU A 55 9.95 5.00 -3.37
C GLU A 55 9.86 3.47 -3.29
N HIS A 56 9.08 2.84 -4.17
CA HIS A 56 8.73 1.42 -4.14
C HIS A 56 9.96 0.50 -4.19
N GLN A 57 10.97 0.85 -4.99
CA GLN A 57 12.21 0.08 -5.06
C GLN A 57 13.01 0.11 -3.75
N THR A 58 12.93 1.22 -3.00
CA THR A 58 13.56 1.32 -1.67
C THR A 58 12.84 0.41 -0.69
N LEU A 59 11.51 0.50 -0.63
CA LEU A 59 10.70 -0.34 0.24
C LEU A 59 10.86 -1.84 -0.09
N GLN A 60 10.88 -2.19 -1.37
CA GLN A 60 11.12 -3.57 -1.82
C GLN A 60 12.48 -4.10 -1.36
N ARG A 61 13.55 -3.29 -1.46
CA ARG A 61 14.89 -3.67 -1.01
C ARG A 61 14.93 -3.93 0.49
N TRP A 62 14.26 -3.09 1.28
CA TRP A 62 14.17 -3.26 2.73
C TRP A 62 13.41 -4.53 3.11
N LEU A 63 12.24 -4.76 2.53
CA LEU A 63 11.42 -5.95 2.83
C LEU A 63 12.11 -7.24 2.38
N ALA A 64 12.80 -7.23 1.24
CA ALA A 64 13.57 -8.39 0.75
C ALA A 64 14.80 -8.72 1.61
N ALA A 65 15.25 -7.80 2.46
CA ALA A 65 16.35 -8.04 3.39
C ALA A 65 15.90 -8.73 4.69
N LEU A 66 14.59 -8.81 4.94
CA LEU A 66 14.01 -9.51 6.07
C LEU A 66 13.68 -10.97 5.70
N PRO A 67 13.67 -11.91 6.67
CA PRO A 67 13.13 -13.24 6.46
C PRO A 67 11.66 -13.16 6.03
N GLU A 68 11.29 -13.90 4.98
CA GLU A 68 9.95 -13.85 4.40
C GLU A 68 8.85 -14.24 5.41
N GLU A 69 9.14 -15.21 6.29
CA GLU A 69 8.26 -15.60 7.40
C GLU A 69 7.95 -14.44 8.33
N MET A 70 8.95 -13.61 8.64
CA MET A 70 8.79 -12.41 9.47
C MET A 70 7.95 -11.33 8.75
N VAL A 71 8.14 -11.17 7.43
CA VAL A 71 7.33 -10.23 6.64
C VAL A 71 5.86 -10.67 6.67
N ARG A 72 5.58 -11.98 6.52
CA ARG A 72 4.22 -12.52 6.58
C ARG A 72 3.60 -12.47 7.96
N SER A 73 4.40 -12.60 9.02
CA SER A 73 3.89 -12.63 10.39
C SER A 73 3.53 -11.24 10.94
N GLN A 74 3.80 -10.16 10.20
CA GLN A 74 3.58 -8.79 10.62
C GLN A 74 2.67 -8.07 9.63
N SER A 75 1.43 -7.78 10.01
CA SER A 75 0.40 -7.26 9.10
C SER A 75 0.81 -6.04 8.30
N LYS A 76 1.54 -5.09 8.91
CA LYS A 76 1.99 -3.89 8.19
C LYS A 76 3.05 -4.21 7.14
N LEU A 77 4.00 -5.11 7.42
CA LEU A 77 5.00 -5.54 6.45
C LEU A 77 4.34 -6.33 5.31
N ALA A 78 3.48 -7.28 5.66
CA ALA A 78 2.73 -8.09 4.70
C ALA A 78 1.87 -7.22 3.77
N LEU A 79 1.17 -6.22 4.32
CA LEU A 79 0.36 -5.27 3.56
C LEU A 79 1.20 -4.56 2.48
N TYR A 80 2.34 -3.98 2.84
CA TYR A 80 3.15 -3.24 1.87
C TYR A 80 3.86 -4.17 0.88
N GLN A 81 4.25 -5.37 1.31
CA GLN A 81 4.74 -6.38 0.38
C GLN A 81 3.66 -6.78 -0.64
N GLY A 82 2.41 -6.91 -0.21
CA GLY A 82 1.26 -7.17 -1.08
C GLY A 82 1.04 -6.06 -2.09
N TRP A 83 1.10 -4.79 -1.67
CA TRP A 83 1.03 -3.64 -2.58
C TRP A 83 2.16 -3.63 -3.62
N LEU A 84 3.39 -3.93 -3.23
CA LEU A 84 4.51 -4.00 -4.16
C LEU A 84 4.33 -5.11 -5.20
N TYR A 85 3.81 -6.27 -4.79
CA TYR A 85 3.47 -7.34 -5.73
C TYR A 85 2.34 -6.95 -6.67
N PHE A 86 1.30 -6.28 -6.16
CA PHE A 86 0.18 -5.80 -6.97
C PHE A 86 0.66 -4.80 -8.04
N ILE A 87 1.45 -3.80 -7.66
CA ILE A 87 2.04 -2.82 -8.60
C ILE A 87 2.96 -3.52 -9.61
N GLY A 88 3.68 -4.56 -9.18
CA GLY A 88 4.50 -5.40 -10.05
C GLY A 88 3.70 -6.38 -10.93
N GLY A 89 2.37 -6.34 -10.91
CA GLY A 89 1.48 -7.21 -11.69
C GLY A 89 1.41 -8.67 -11.22
N GLN A 90 1.98 -8.99 -10.05
CA GLN A 90 2.01 -10.35 -9.49
C GLN A 90 0.81 -10.54 -8.54
N ILE A 91 -0.40 -10.58 -9.11
CA ILE A 91 -1.66 -10.56 -8.34
C ILE A 91 -1.78 -11.73 -7.37
N ASP A 92 -1.39 -12.95 -7.76
CA ASP A 92 -1.43 -14.13 -6.88
C ASP A 92 -0.56 -13.94 -5.62
N LYS A 93 0.62 -13.34 -5.78
CA LYS A 93 1.49 -13.02 -4.64
C LYS A 93 0.92 -11.90 -3.79
N ALA A 94 0.30 -10.90 -4.42
CA ALA A 94 -0.39 -9.83 -3.70
C ALA A 94 -1.52 -10.40 -2.82
N ALA A 95 -2.33 -11.32 -3.35
CA ALA A 95 -3.38 -12.03 -2.63
C ALA A 95 -2.83 -12.79 -1.42
N ALA A 96 -1.78 -13.60 -1.61
CA ALA A 96 -1.17 -14.35 -0.51
C ALA A 96 -0.63 -13.44 0.62
N PHE A 97 -0.06 -12.28 0.27
CA PHE A 97 0.41 -11.32 1.27
C PHE A 97 -0.71 -10.49 1.91
N ALA A 98 -1.80 -10.22 1.20
CA ALA A 98 -2.99 -9.61 1.77
C ALA A 98 -3.68 -10.54 2.77
N GLU A 99 -3.77 -11.84 2.47
CA GLU A 99 -4.29 -12.86 3.39
C GLU A 99 -3.42 -12.99 4.65
N ALA A 100 -2.09 -13.03 4.48
CA ALA A 100 -1.17 -13.02 5.62
C ALA A 100 -1.38 -11.77 6.49
N ALA A 101 -1.53 -10.59 5.86
CA ALA A 101 -1.79 -9.34 6.58
C ALA A 101 -3.11 -9.33 7.35
N ASP A 102 -4.16 -9.96 6.82
CA ASP A 102 -5.46 -10.08 7.50
C ASP A 102 -5.41 -11.11 8.63
N THR A 103 -4.69 -12.22 8.44
CA THR A 103 -4.55 -13.29 9.44
C THR A 103 -3.83 -12.81 10.70
N THR A 104 -2.80 -11.98 10.56
CA THR A 104 -2.02 -11.45 11.68
C THR A 104 -2.52 -10.10 12.17
N PHE A 105 -3.72 -9.67 11.73
CA PHE A 105 -4.20 -8.31 11.94
C PHE A 105 -4.34 -8.00 13.43
N PRO A 106 -3.65 -6.96 13.96
CA PRO A 106 -3.69 -6.66 15.38
C PRO A 106 -5.09 -6.22 15.83
N ALA A 107 -5.57 -6.75 16.96
CA ALA A 107 -6.88 -6.41 17.50
C ALA A 107 -7.02 -4.92 17.90
N ASP A 108 -5.91 -4.28 18.22
CA ASP A 108 -5.79 -2.86 18.59
C ASP A 108 -5.28 -1.99 17.44
N ALA A 109 -5.22 -2.52 16.21
CA ALA A 109 -4.79 -1.77 15.05
C ALA A 109 -5.72 -0.57 14.79
N PRO A 110 -5.15 0.59 14.40
CA PRO A 110 -5.97 1.75 14.06
C PRO A 110 -6.83 1.46 12.82
N PRO A 111 -8.06 2.00 12.73
CA PRO A 111 -8.96 1.77 11.59
C PRO A 111 -8.32 2.04 10.23
N VAL A 112 -7.45 3.05 10.14
CA VAL A 112 -6.73 3.39 8.90
C VAL A 112 -5.90 2.22 8.35
N LEU A 113 -5.33 1.37 9.21
CA LEU A 113 -4.57 0.20 8.75
C LEU A 113 -5.50 -0.84 8.11
N ARG A 114 -6.69 -1.03 8.68
CA ARG A 114 -7.73 -1.90 8.11
C ARG A 114 -8.17 -1.37 6.76
N GLY A 115 -8.43 -0.06 6.68
CA GLY A 115 -8.86 0.56 5.43
C GLY A 115 -7.84 0.44 4.29
N ARG A 116 -6.53 0.46 4.60
CA ARG A 116 -5.48 0.22 3.60
C ARG A 116 -5.42 -1.22 3.12
N LEU A 117 -5.68 -2.18 4.02
CA LEU A 117 -5.75 -3.60 3.69
C LEU A 117 -7.00 -3.91 2.86
N ASP A 118 -8.17 -3.42 3.29
CA ASP A 118 -9.42 -3.54 2.53
C ASP A 118 -9.26 -2.95 1.11
N CYS A 119 -8.53 -1.82 0.97
CA CYS A 119 -8.23 -1.22 -0.34
C CYS A 119 -7.40 -2.16 -1.23
N LEU A 120 -6.35 -2.79 -0.69
CA LEU A 120 -5.56 -3.78 -1.43
C LEU A 120 -6.42 -4.98 -1.84
N GLN A 121 -7.21 -5.52 -0.90
CA GLN A 121 -8.10 -6.65 -1.15
C GLN A 121 -9.16 -6.31 -2.21
N ALA A 122 -9.67 -5.08 -2.24
CA ALA A 122 -10.62 -4.63 -3.26
C ALA A 122 -10.01 -4.64 -4.67
N TRP A 123 -8.77 -4.16 -4.80
CA TRP A 123 -8.02 -4.22 -6.05
C TRP A 123 -7.73 -5.66 -6.49
N ILE A 124 -7.43 -6.56 -5.56
CA ILE A 124 -7.24 -7.99 -5.87
C ILE A 124 -8.56 -8.62 -6.31
N ALA A 125 -9.66 -8.35 -5.61
CA ALA A 125 -10.99 -8.88 -5.90
C ALA A 125 -11.48 -8.51 -7.31
N LEU A 126 -11.19 -7.28 -7.78
CA LEU A 126 -11.47 -6.88 -9.18
C LEU A 126 -10.85 -7.81 -10.21
N HIS A 127 -9.69 -8.41 -9.91
CA HIS A 127 -8.93 -9.22 -10.86
C HIS A 127 -9.18 -10.72 -10.69
N GLN A 128 -9.60 -11.17 -9.51
CA GLN A 128 -9.60 -12.60 -9.15
C GLN A 128 -10.92 -13.13 -8.60
N ASP A 129 -11.84 -12.26 -8.19
CA ASP A 129 -13.09 -12.67 -7.57
C ASP A 129 -14.29 -12.05 -8.31
N SER A 130 -14.98 -11.10 -7.71
CA SER A 130 -16.16 -10.45 -8.29
C SER A 130 -16.14 -8.94 -8.09
N ALA A 131 -16.87 -8.23 -8.97
CA ALA A 131 -17.07 -6.80 -8.84
C ALA A 131 -17.82 -6.44 -7.55
N GLU A 132 -18.74 -7.29 -7.11
CA GLU A 132 -19.51 -7.13 -5.88
C GLU A 132 -18.61 -7.19 -4.63
N THR A 133 -17.70 -8.17 -4.57
CA THR A 133 -16.70 -8.25 -3.48
C THR A 133 -15.81 -7.01 -3.49
N ALA A 134 -15.35 -6.59 -4.67
CA ALA A 134 -14.54 -5.39 -4.81
C ALA A 134 -15.25 -4.12 -4.32
N VAL A 135 -16.55 -3.96 -4.61
CA VAL A 135 -17.35 -2.85 -4.09
C VAL A 135 -17.43 -2.87 -2.57
N SER A 136 -17.74 -4.02 -1.98
CA SER A 136 -17.87 -4.13 -0.52
C SER A 136 -16.56 -3.76 0.19
N LEU A 137 -15.44 -4.28 -0.30
CA LEU A 137 -14.11 -3.99 0.26
C LEU A 137 -13.71 -2.53 0.05
N ALA A 138 -13.98 -1.95 -1.12
CA ALA A 138 -13.66 -0.54 -1.38
C ALA A 138 -14.50 0.42 -0.53
N GLN A 139 -15.77 0.10 -0.26
CA GLN A 139 -16.61 0.86 0.68
C GLN A 139 -16.08 0.77 2.12
N SER A 140 -15.72 -0.44 2.57
CA SER A 140 -15.08 -0.66 3.87
C SER A 140 -13.78 0.14 3.99
N ALA A 141 -12.97 0.14 2.93
CA ALA A 141 -11.74 0.92 2.87
C ALA A 141 -12.00 2.41 3.07
N ILE A 142 -12.90 3.01 2.29
CA ILE A 142 -13.23 4.45 2.40
C ILE A 142 -13.76 4.80 3.79
N HIS A 143 -14.59 3.94 4.39
CA HIS A 143 -15.10 4.13 5.74
C HIS A 143 -13.96 4.15 6.78
N ASN A 144 -13.10 3.13 6.76
CA ASN A 144 -12.04 2.93 7.75
C ASN A 144 -10.87 3.93 7.61
N LEU A 145 -10.63 4.45 6.41
CA LEU A 145 -9.58 5.46 6.17
C LEU A 145 -9.98 6.85 6.73
N GLY A 146 -11.28 7.11 6.94
CA GLY A 146 -11.78 8.42 7.37
C GLY A 146 -11.29 9.54 6.44
N ASP A 147 -10.95 10.71 6.97
CA ASP A 147 -10.30 11.80 6.20
C ASP A 147 -8.77 11.81 6.30
N SER A 148 -8.18 10.73 6.86
CA SER A 148 -6.77 10.71 7.24
C SER A 148 -5.81 10.27 6.11
N ASP A 149 -6.32 9.56 5.10
CA ASP A 149 -5.51 8.94 4.06
C ASP A 149 -6.16 9.06 2.68
N ASN A 150 -6.09 10.27 2.13
CA ASN A 150 -6.75 10.62 0.88
C ASN A 150 -6.23 9.82 -0.32
N GLN A 151 -4.97 9.39 -0.31
CA GLN A 151 -4.40 8.62 -1.41
C GLN A 151 -5.02 7.22 -1.49
N PHE A 152 -5.15 6.53 -0.36
CA PHE A 152 -5.80 5.22 -0.33
C PHE A 152 -7.31 5.32 -0.58
N ARG A 153 -7.97 6.40 -0.16
CA ARG A 153 -9.40 6.62 -0.48
C ARG A 153 -9.62 6.84 -1.96
N MET A 154 -8.75 7.61 -2.60
CA MET A 154 -8.77 7.77 -4.05
C MET A 154 -8.61 6.42 -4.74
N LEU A 155 -7.64 5.60 -4.33
CA LEU A 155 -7.45 4.25 -4.88
C LEU A 155 -8.68 3.36 -4.70
N ALA A 156 -9.34 3.43 -3.54
CA ALA A 156 -10.58 2.69 -3.30
C ALA A 156 -11.76 3.22 -4.14
N ALA A 157 -11.88 4.53 -4.33
CA ALA A 157 -12.91 5.12 -5.18
C ALA A 157 -12.74 4.73 -6.66
N MET A 158 -11.49 4.53 -7.11
CA MET A 158 -11.22 3.99 -8.45
C MET A 158 -11.73 2.56 -8.60
N VAL A 159 -11.54 1.72 -7.57
CA VAL A 159 -12.07 0.35 -7.55
C VAL A 159 -13.59 0.36 -7.66
N LEU A 160 -14.27 1.25 -6.93
CA LEU A 160 -15.72 1.40 -7.04
C LEU A 160 -16.17 1.75 -8.46
N GLY A 161 -15.50 2.71 -9.09
CA GLY A 161 -15.82 3.09 -10.46
C GLY A 161 -15.68 1.92 -11.44
N GLU A 162 -14.56 1.19 -11.36
CA GLU A 162 -14.28 0.04 -12.24
C GLU A 162 -15.23 -1.13 -11.98
N ALA A 163 -15.53 -1.43 -10.72
CA ALA A 163 -16.47 -2.47 -10.36
C ALA A 163 -17.90 -2.14 -10.85
N HIS A 164 -18.36 -0.90 -10.68
CA HIS A 164 -19.68 -0.49 -11.16
C HIS A 164 -19.79 -0.49 -12.68
N ASP A 165 -18.72 -0.12 -13.41
CA ASP A 165 -18.67 -0.25 -14.87
C ASP A 165 -18.77 -1.72 -15.30
N MET A 166 -18.06 -2.64 -14.63
CA MET A 166 -18.14 -4.08 -14.90
C MET A 166 -19.54 -4.66 -14.66
N MET A 167 -20.26 -4.13 -13.68
CA MET A 167 -21.66 -4.52 -13.37
C MET A 167 -22.69 -3.84 -14.29
N GLY A 168 -22.29 -2.90 -15.15
CA GLY A 168 -23.18 -2.13 -16.02
C GLY A 168 -23.98 -1.03 -15.30
N ASP A 169 -23.64 -0.69 -14.05
CA ASP A 169 -24.24 0.42 -13.30
C ASP A 169 -23.52 1.73 -13.61
N THR A 170 -23.77 2.27 -14.80
CA THR A 170 -23.11 3.48 -15.31
C THR A 170 -23.34 4.70 -14.41
N GLN A 171 -24.47 4.77 -13.68
CA GLN A 171 -24.75 5.89 -12.80
C GLN A 171 -23.87 5.85 -11.54
N ALA A 172 -23.75 4.68 -10.91
CA ALA A 172 -22.88 4.49 -9.75
C ALA A 172 -21.40 4.64 -10.11
N ALA A 173 -20.98 4.16 -11.29
CA ALA A 173 -19.61 4.32 -11.76
C ALA A 173 -19.22 5.80 -11.93
N VAL A 174 -20.08 6.60 -12.58
CA VAL A 174 -19.84 8.05 -12.76
C VAL A 174 -19.76 8.77 -11.42
N MET A 175 -20.57 8.39 -10.43
CA MET A 175 -20.49 8.96 -9.09
C MET A 175 -19.17 8.62 -8.40
N ALA A 176 -18.78 7.34 -8.40
CA ALA A 176 -17.53 6.87 -7.82
C ALA A 176 -16.30 7.56 -8.43
N TYR A 177 -16.26 7.68 -9.77
CA TYR A 177 -15.19 8.39 -10.45
C TYR A 177 -15.18 9.89 -10.15
N ARG A 178 -16.34 10.53 -10.00
CA ARG A 178 -16.42 11.95 -9.61
C ARG A 178 -15.93 12.19 -8.18
N ASP A 179 -16.25 11.30 -7.26
CA ASP A 179 -15.77 11.37 -5.89
C ASP A 179 -14.25 11.18 -5.86
N GLY A 180 -13.71 10.16 -6.55
CA GLY A 180 -12.26 9.98 -6.70
C GLY A 180 -11.55 11.17 -7.35
N ALA A 181 -12.11 11.75 -8.42
CA ALA A 181 -11.53 12.90 -9.10
C ALA A 181 -11.53 14.18 -8.24
N ARG A 182 -12.57 14.39 -7.42
CA ARG A 182 -12.59 15.50 -6.44
C ARG A 182 -11.46 15.37 -5.42
N MET A 183 -11.10 14.16 -5.04
CA MET A 183 -9.99 13.90 -4.13
C MET A 183 -8.64 14.15 -4.80
N VAL A 184 -8.47 13.76 -6.08
CA VAL A 184 -7.25 14.02 -6.85
C VAL A 184 -7.00 15.51 -7.06
N MET A 185 -8.03 16.29 -7.37
CA MET A 185 -7.90 17.74 -7.60
C MET A 185 -7.58 18.53 -6.31
N ALA A 186 -7.77 17.92 -5.15
CA ALA A 186 -7.36 18.47 -3.86
C ALA A 186 -5.93 18.06 -3.45
N MET A 187 -5.28 17.18 -4.22
CA MET A 187 -3.93 16.68 -3.97
C MET A 187 -2.97 17.26 -5.01
N ASP A 188 -1.92 17.94 -4.56
CA ASP A 188 -0.89 18.57 -5.40
C ASP A 188 0.13 17.51 -5.88
N ASP A 189 -0.33 16.45 -6.58
CA ASP A 189 0.55 15.32 -6.93
C ASP A 189 0.31 14.71 -8.33
N THR A 190 1.42 14.35 -8.99
CA THR A 190 1.51 14.16 -10.45
C THR A 190 1.26 12.71 -10.91
N ILE A 191 1.43 11.72 -10.02
CA ILE A 191 1.30 10.30 -10.36
C ILE A 191 -0.17 9.83 -10.33
N SER A 192 -0.90 10.26 -9.31
CA SER A 192 -2.34 10.00 -9.15
C SER A 192 -3.16 10.59 -10.30
N SER A 193 -2.78 11.79 -10.74
CA SER A 193 -3.44 12.46 -11.86
C SER A 193 -3.21 11.74 -13.20
N GLN A 194 -2.01 11.20 -13.46
CA GLN A 194 -1.72 10.51 -14.72
C GLN A 194 -2.48 9.17 -14.87
N LEU A 195 -2.55 8.35 -13.81
CA LEU A 195 -3.26 7.06 -13.85
C LEU A 195 -4.78 7.27 -13.93
N VAL A 196 -5.31 8.26 -13.23
CA VAL A 196 -6.73 8.63 -13.23
C VAL A 196 -7.14 9.28 -14.56
N LEU A 197 -6.34 10.18 -15.13
CA LEU A 197 -6.63 10.82 -16.41
C LEU A 197 -6.64 9.82 -17.57
N LEU A 198 -5.74 8.84 -17.56
CA LEU A 198 -5.70 7.79 -18.58
C LEU A 198 -6.98 6.93 -18.57
N ARG A 199 -7.52 6.62 -17.39
CA ARG A 199 -8.73 5.80 -17.23
C ARG A 199 -10.05 6.58 -17.39
N LEU A 200 -10.08 7.86 -17.03
CA LEU A 200 -11.22 8.74 -17.32
C LEU A 200 -11.36 9.01 -18.83
N ALA A 201 -10.25 9.10 -19.56
CA ALA A 201 -10.26 9.20 -21.01
C ALA A 201 -10.78 7.91 -21.67
N SER A 202 -10.47 6.72 -21.13
CA SER A 202 -11.03 5.45 -21.64
C SER A 202 -12.50 5.27 -21.28
N GLY A 203 -12.95 5.65 -20.09
CA GLY A 203 -14.38 5.58 -19.70
C GLY A 203 -15.27 6.53 -20.51
N ARG A 204 -14.78 7.71 -20.88
CA ARG A 204 -15.51 8.63 -21.79
C ARG A 204 -15.63 8.11 -23.22
N ASN A 205 -14.68 7.31 -23.70
CA ASN A 205 -14.78 6.70 -25.04
C ASN A 205 -15.86 5.61 -25.11
N ILE A 206 -16.18 4.94 -24.01
CA ILE A 206 -17.24 3.92 -23.94
C ILE A 206 -18.63 4.60 -23.88
N ALA A 207 -18.74 5.74 -23.19
CA ALA A 207 -19.98 6.52 -23.11
C ALA A 207 -20.30 7.34 -24.38
N GLY A 208 -19.37 7.45 -25.33
CA GLY A 208 -19.52 8.22 -26.58
C GLY A 208 -20.02 7.43 -27.79
N GLN A 209 -20.41 6.15 -27.60
CA GLN A 209 -20.89 5.28 -28.68
C GLN A 209 -22.33 4.78 -28.42
N TRP A 210 -23.28 5.69 -28.24
CA TRP A 210 -24.72 5.43 -28.46
C TRP A 210 -25.41 6.69 -29.01
#